data_AF-A0A3P6NQA5-F1
#
_entry.id   AF-A0A3P6NQA5-F1
#
_cell.length_a   1.000
_cell.length_b   1.000
_cell.length_c   1.000
_cell.angle_alpha   90.00
_cell.angle_beta   90.00
_cell.angle_gamma   90.00
#
_symmetry.space_group_name_H-M   'P 1'
#
loop_
_entity.id
_entity.type
_entity.pdbx_description
1 polymer ?
#
loop_
_entity_poly.entity_id
_entity_poly.type
_entity_poly.pdbx_seq_one_letter_code
_entity_poly.pdbx_strand_id
1 'polypeptide(L)'
;MMHPSPYGLSGPGLNGPHLDYLGWLPMDRTVYFGRDGRNNYTLRFSSMSVPHKRTMGWLLALIPYDRDDPANVYTVEFRTPTNFDSGLKQAAVVIHRIQRVGSSYYSMIVTHSHEYYELLEGTEWVNFLGFDSENKYQYIRIRVERINRRAHYADVRIISTFNPVACRSFEQKKLLGDQEQRSPDLDVQYICVPRSHSNEDDFLMQKQRKRNRFYEDLQTYGMNACADSKVWRAIDQYDYVCVDQQRVSTIQEDNELDEFRRTTDNDCMSPFVSRGAFIGDEVCVSEEERQQIKLENAMQHSAMRYYAFFNGQDSVGA
;
A
#
# COMPACT_ATOMS: atom_id res chain seq x y z
N MET A 1 -10.13 14.22 23.18
CA MET A 1 -9.16 14.70 22.16
C MET A 1 -8.36 13.47 21.73
N MET A 2 -8.57 12.99 20.50
CA MET A 2 -7.86 11.83 19.93
C MET A 2 -6.36 12.10 20.05
N HIS A 3 -5.62 11.34 20.85
CA HIS A 3 -4.17 11.44 20.88
C HIS A 3 -3.68 10.95 19.51
N PRO A 4 -3.17 11.83 18.63
CA PRO A 4 -2.52 11.36 17.42
C PRO A 4 -1.36 10.52 17.92
N SER A 5 -1.34 9.23 17.56
CA SER A 5 -0.23 8.37 17.92
C SER A 5 1.08 9.12 17.58
N PRO A 6 2.09 9.10 18.46
CA PRO A 6 3.31 9.88 18.29
C PRO A 6 4.16 9.43 17.09
N TYR A 7 3.67 8.49 16.27
CA TYR A 7 4.29 8.11 15.01
C TYR A 7 4.35 9.32 14.06
N GLY A 8 5.52 9.55 13.48
CA GLY A 8 5.77 10.69 12.58
C GLY A 8 7.10 11.39 12.76
N LEU A 9 7.92 11.01 13.75
CA LEU A 9 9.36 11.23 13.63
C LEU A 9 9.95 9.96 13.05
N SER A 10 9.97 9.84 11.72
CA SER A 10 10.78 8.84 11.05
C SER A 10 12.22 9.05 11.52
N GLY A 11 12.71 8.17 12.38
CA GLY A 11 14.10 8.18 12.84
C GLY A 11 15.06 8.18 11.65
N PRO A 12 16.34 8.53 11.86
CA PRO A 12 17.30 8.63 10.77
C PRO A 12 17.43 7.27 10.08
N GLY A 13 17.32 7.26 8.75
CA GLY A 13 17.71 6.13 7.91
C GLY A 13 16.61 5.20 7.41
N LEU A 14 15.34 5.38 7.77
CA LEU A 14 14.25 4.56 7.19
C LEU A 14 13.61 5.24 5.98
N ASN A 15 13.55 4.52 4.85
CA ASN A 15 12.83 4.96 3.67
C ASN A 15 11.32 4.66 3.79
N GLY A 16 10.50 5.27 2.93
CA GLY A 16 9.04 5.12 2.90
C GLY A 16 8.58 3.67 2.86
N PRO A 17 9.13 2.79 2.00
CA PRO A 17 8.83 1.36 2.02
C PRO A 17 9.01 0.67 3.38
N HIS A 18 10.09 0.99 4.11
CA HIS A 18 10.30 0.42 5.44
C HIS A 18 9.34 1.04 6.48
N LEU A 19 9.02 2.33 6.37
CA LEU A 19 8.03 2.97 7.23
C LEU A 19 6.63 2.40 7.01
N ASP A 20 6.24 2.15 5.75
CA ASP A 20 5.00 1.49 5.37
C ASP A 20 4.94 0.12 6.01
N TYR A 21 5.96 -0.71 5.79
CA TYR A 21 6.09 -2.05 6.39
C TYR A 21 5.88 -2.04 7.93
N LEU A 22 6.53 -1.12 8.64
CA LEU A 22 6.43 -1.03 10.09
C LEU A 22 5.06 -0.53 10.59
N GLY A 23 4.15 -0.13 9.70
CA GLY A 23 2.89 0.52 10.06
C GLY A 23 3.10 1.93 10.64
N TRP A 24 4.22 2.58 10.28
CA TRP A 24 4.58 3.90 10.78
C TRP A 24 4.16 5.02 9.84
N LEU A 25 3.60 4.68 8.68
CA LEU A 25 2.83 5.61 7.85
C LEU A 25 1.35 5.42 8.15
N PRO A 26 0.55 6.49 8.19
CA PRO A 26 -0.89 6.36 8.34
C PRO A 26 -1.50 5.88 7.00
N MET A 27 -2.39 4.89 7.08
CA MET A 27 -2.91 4.17 5.91
C MET A 27 -3.68 5.08 4.93
N ASP A 28 -4.32 6.14 5.44
CA ASP A 28 -5.06 7.13 4.66
C ASP A 28 -4.17 8.11 3.90
N ARG A 29 -2.86 8.12 4.15
CA ARG A 29 -1.86 8.94 3.45
C ARG A 29 -0.88 8.13 2.63
N THR A 30 -1.18 6.86 2.41
CA THR A 30 -0.49 5.97 1.47
C THR A 30 -1.44 5.60 0.35
N VAL A 31 -1.01 5.76 -0.91
CA VAL A 31 -1.87 5.50 -2.09
C VAL A 31 -1.31 4.40 -2.97
N TYR A 32 -2.16 3.47 -3.40
CA TYR A 32 -1.86 2.54 -4.48
C TYR A 32 -2.34 3.11 -5.82
N PHE A 33 -1.41 3.56 -6.65
CA PHE A 33 -1.69 4.31 -7.87
C PHE A 33 -2.45 3.46 -8.91
N GLY A 34 -3.53 4.00 -9.46
CA GLY A 34 -4.39 3.31 -10.44
C GLY A 34 -5.57 2.55 -9.83
N ARG A 35 -5.60 2.33 -8.52
CA ARG A 35 -6.70 1.61 -7.84
C ARG A 35 -8.05 2.32 -7.97
N ASP A 36 -8.05 3.65 -8.04
CA ASP A 36 -9.24 4.48 -8.25
C ASP A 36 -9.63 4.64 -9.74
N GLY A 37 -8.99 3.88 -10.63
CA GLY A 37 -9.18 3.96 -12.08
C GLY A 37 -8.44 5.12 -12.75
N ARG A 38 -7.77 6.00 -12.00
CA ARG A 38 -7.02 7.14 -12.56
C ARG A 38 -5.60 6.72 -12.88
N ASN A 39 -5.14 7.09 -14.07
CA ASN A 39 -3.82 6.73 -14.58
C ASN A 39 -2.91 7.95 -14.83
N ASN A 40 -3.43 9.16 -14.65
CA ASN A 40 -2.72 10.43 -14.84
C ASN A 40 -3.28 11.49 -13.89
N TYR A 41 -2.58 11.78 -12.81
CA TYR A 41 -2.98 12.82 -11.87
C TYR A 41 -1.82 13.33 -11.02
N THR A 42 -2.01 14.53 -10.45
CA THR A 42 -1.05 15.17 -9.57
C THR A 42 -1.39 14.91 -8.11
N LEU A 43 -0.40 14.40 -7.37
CA LEU A 43 -0.45 14.16 -5.95
C LEU A 43 0.36 15.23 -5.23
N ARG A 44 -0.22 15.82 -4.17
CA ARG A 44 0.54 16.65 -3.24
C ARG A 44 1.16 15.77 -2.17
N PHE A 45 2.47 15.61 -2.22
CA PHE A 45 3.25 14.91 -1.20
C PHE A 45 3.66 15.84 -0.09
N SER A 46 3.51 15.39 1.16
CA SER A 46 4.13 16.04 2.32
C SER A 46 5.50 15.43 2.58
N SER A 47 6.41 16.24 3.12
CA SER A 47 7.74 15.75 3.46
C SER A 47 7.63 14.71 4.57
N MET A 48 8.24 13.55 4.38
CA MET A 48 8.37 12.55 5.44
C MET A 48 9.38 12.98 6.52
N SER A 49 10.20 14.00 6.23
CA SER A 49 11.21 14.54 7.15
C SER A 49 10.62 15.44 8.25
N VAL A 50 9.30 15.60 8.31
CA VAL A 50 8.58 16.39 9.32
C VAL A 50 7.42 15.59 9.94
N PRO A 51 6.99 15.90 11.18
CA PRO A 51 5.89 15.19 11.81
C PRO A 51 4.63 15.11 10.95
N HIS A 52 4.11 13.90 10.74
CA HIS A 52 2.94 13.64 9.88
C HIS A 52 1.75 14.53 10.27
N LYS A 53 1.47 14.68 11.56
CA LYS A 53 0.38 15.53 12.09
C LYS A 53 0.46 17.02 11.71
N ARG A 54 1.62 17.51 11.23
CA ARG A 54 1.80 18.91 10.78
C ARG A 54 1.49 19.09 9.30
N THR A 55 1.17 18.02 8.58
CA THR A 55 0.99 18.02 7.14
C THR A 55 -0.23 17.17 6.76
N MET A 56 -0.79 17.39 5.56
CA MET A 56 -2.06 16.75 5.14
C MET A 56 -1.97 16.04 3.78
N GLY A 57 -0.89 16.20 3.03
CA GLY A 57 -0.73 15.55 1.71
C GLY A 57 -0.34 14.07 1.81
N TRP A 58 -0.21 13.39 0.70
CA TRP A 58 0.28 12.00 0.65
C TRP A 58 1.70 11.88 1.20
N LEU A 59 2.02 10.76 1.84
CA LEU A 59 3.37 10.47 2.32
C LEU A 59 4.08 9.48 1.39
N LEU A 60 3.32 8.53 0.85
CA LEU A 60 3.85 7.48 -0.02
C LEU A 60 2.84 7.15 -1.13
N ALA A 61 3.34 7.00 -2.36
CA ALA A 61 2.58 6.36 -3.43
C ALA A 61 3.27 5.08 -3.86
N LEU A 62 2.50 4.03 -4.12
CA LEU A 62 2.94 2.75 -4.65
C LEU A 62 2.40 2.62 -6.08
N ILE A 63 3.30 2.53 -7.05
CA ILE A 63 2.97 2.47 -8.47
C ILE A 63 3.33 1.07 -8.98
N PRO A 64 2.35 0.23 -9.33
CA PRO A 64 2.63 -1.12 -9.83
C PRO A 64 3.40 -1.11 -11.13
N TYR A 65 4.33 -2.05 -11.27
CA TYR A 65 5.00 -2.34 -12.53
C TYR A 65 4.95 -3.82 -12.91
N ASP A 66 4.52 -4.69 -11.99
CA ASP A 66 4.34 -6.12 -12.24
C ASP A 66 2.87 -6.52 -12.06
N ARG A 67 2.29 -7.11 -13.10
CA ARG A 67 0.90 -7.58 -13.11
C ARG A 67 0.71 -8.92 -12.40
N ASP A 68 1.80 -9.64 -12.16
CA ASP A 68 1.77 -10.97 -11.56
C ASP A 68 2.12 -10.93 -10.06
N ASP A 69 2.64 -9.80 -9.58
CA ASP A 69 3.01 -9.57 -8.18
C ASP A 69 2.73 -8.10 -7.79
N PRO A 70 1.62 -7.82 -7.08
CA PRO A 70 1.23 -6.45 -6.77
C PRO A 70 2.14 -5.75 -5.75
N ALA A 71 3.05 -6.46 -5.08
CA ALA A 71 4.05 -5.87 -4.19
C ALA A 71 5.28 -5.36 -4.96
N ASN A 72 5.46 -5.74 -6.22
CA ASN A 72 6.48 -5.17 -7.10
C ASN A 72 6.02 -3.80 -7.61
N VAL A 73 6.48 -2.76 -6.92
CA VAL A 73 6.06 -1.37 -7.14
C VAL A 73 7.25 -0.42 -7.20
N TYR A 74 7.06 0.74 -7.84
CA TYR A 74 7.84 1.92 -7.55
C TYR A 74 7.17 2.70 -6.44
N THR A 75 7.91 3.03 -5.39
CA THR A 75 7.42 3.93 -4.35
C THR A 75 7.93 5.34 -4.59
N VAL A 76 7.10 6.34 -4.28
CA VAL A 76 7.42 7.76 -4.41
C VAL A 76 7.22 8.44 -3.07
N GLU A 77 8.24 9.13 -2.59
CA GLU A 77 8.23 9.88 -1.34
C GLU A 77 8.87 11.26 -1.52
N PHE A 78 8.53 12.22 -0.65
CA PHE A 78 9.16 13.53 -0.64
C PHE A 78 9.97 13.73 0.64
N ARG A 79 11.19 14.27 0.50
CA ARG A 79 12.13 14.50 1.60
C ARG A 79 12.62 15.93 1.62
N THR A 80 12.82 16.48 2.81
CA THR A 80 13.38 17.82 3.03
C THR A 80 14.58 17.77 3.98
N PRO A 81 15.57 18.67 3.85
CA PRO A 81 16.77 18.67 4.69
C PRO A 81 16.47 19.20 6.10
N THR A 82 15.68 18.47 6.86
CA THR A 82 15.16 18.85 8.18
C THR A 82 15.14 17.65 9.12
N ASN A 83 15.28 17.92 10.43
CA ASN A 83 15.33 16.89 11.47
C ASN A 83 16.39 15.82 11.14
N PHE A 84 15.99 14.55 11.08
CA PHE A 84 16.87 13.43 10.79
C PHE A 84 17.41 13.40 9.35
N ASP A 85 16.79 14.13 8.43
CA ASP A 85 17.21 14.23 7.04
C ASP A 85 18.06 15.50 6.78
N SER A 86 18.58 16.17 7.82
CA SER A 86 19.40 17.39 7.68
C SER A 86 20.69 17.21 6.86
N GLY A 87 21.12 15.97 6.64
CA GLY A 87 22.25 15.62 5.78
C GLY A 87 21.95 15.70 4.27
N LEU A 88 20.67 15.80 3.88
CA LEU A 88 20.30 16.01 2.48
C LEU A 88 20.77 17.38 2.00
N LYS A 89 21.32 17.46 0.78
CA LYS A 89 21.76 18.74 0.20
C LYS A 89 20.59 19.67 -0.10
N GLN A 90 19.45 19.10 -0.47
CA GLN A 90 18.22 19.83 -0.79
C GLN A 90 16.99 18.94 -0.70
N ALA A 91 15.81 19.56 -0.81
CA ALA A 91 14.55 18.83 -0.87
C ALA A 91 14.37 18.16 -2.23
N ALA A 92 13.97 16.90 -2.24
CA ALA A 92 13.84 16.11 -3.45
C ALA A 92 12.74 15.05 -3.32
N VAL A 93 12.17 14.68 -4.47
CA VAL A 93 11.33 13.50 -4.59
C VAL A 93 12.23 12.29 -4.80
N VAL A 94 12.01 11.25 -4.00
CA VAL A 94 12.81 10.03 -4.00
C VAL A 94 11.94 8.88 -4.49
N ILE A 95 12.49 8.07 -5.39
CA ILE A 95 11.84 6.87 -5.93
C ILE A 95 12.63 5.64 -5.49
N HIS A 96 11.95 4.67 -4.88
CA HIS A 96 12.50 3.32 -4.66
C HIS A 96 11.79 2.30 -5.54
N ARG A 97 12.53 1.32 -6.06
CA ARG A 97 11.97 0.13 -6.68
C ARG A 97 11.89 -0.97 -5.64
N ILE A 98 10.70 -1.50 -5.42
CA ILE A 98 10.47 -2.70 -4.62
C ILE A 98 10.42 -3.88 -5.55
N GLN A 99 11.31 -4.84 -5.33
CA GLN A 99 11.41 -6.03 -6.17
C GLN A 99 11.57 -7.28 -5.32
N ARG A 100 10.80 -8.32 -5.66
CA ARG A 100 10.99 -9.66 -5.13
C ARG A 100 12.26 -10.32 -5.68
N VAL A 101 13.10 -10.84 -4.80
CA VAL A 101 14.27 -11.67 -5.08
C VAL A 101 14.23 -12.88 -4.14
N GLY A 102 14.03 -14.07 -4.69
CA GLY A 102 13.79 -15.28 -3.89
C GLY A 102 12.47 -15.20 -3.12
N SER A 103 12.51 -15.38 -1.81
CA SER A 103 11.36 -15.20 -0.90
C SER A 103 11.18 -13.75 -0.42
N SER A 104 12.12 -12.86 -0.74
CA SER A 104 12.28 -11.56 -0.08
C SER A 104 12.01 -10.37 -1.00
N TYR A 105 11.54 -9.23 -0.46
CA TYR A 105 11.41 -7.97 -1.19
C TYR A 105 12.52 -6.99 -0.83
N TYR A 106 13.19 -6.44 -1.84
CA TYR A 106 14.26 -5.47 -1.64
C TYR A 106 13.82 -4.09 -2.13
N SER A 107 14.12 -3.08 -1.31
CA SER A 107 13.98 -1.68 -1.69
C SER A 107 15.30 -1.15 -2.24
N MET A 108 15.30 -0.74 -3.50
CA MET A 108 16.46 -0.13 -4.16
C MET A 108 16.15 1.30 -4.54
N ILE A 109 16.99 2.25 -4.14
CA ILE A 109 16.84 3.64 -4.56
C ILE A 109 17.13 3.75 -6.07
N VAL A 110 16.20 4.33 -6.83
CA VAL A 110 16.30 4.50 -8.29
C VAL A 110 16.81 5.89 -8.61
N THR A 111 16.27 6.90 -7.93
CA THR A 111 16.78 8.27 -7.91
C THR A 111 18.04 8.33 -7.04
N HIS A 112 18.89 9.34 -7.20
CA HIS A 112 20.12 9.51 -6.40
C HIS A 112 21.16 8.37 -6.46
N SER A 113 21.03 7.37 -7.37
CA SER A 113 22.05 6.32 -7.54
C SER A 113 23.34 6.82 -8.21
N HIS A 114 23.29 7.97 -8.90
CA HIS A 114 24.43 8.74 -9.40
C HIS A 114 24.22 10.23 -9.14
N GLU A 115 25.30 11.02 -9.18
CA GLU A 115 25.43 12.41 -8.67
C GLU A 115 24.40 13.47 -9.18
N TYR A 116 23.49 13.12 -10.10
CA TYR A 116 22.56 14.06 -10.75
C TYR A 116 21.10 13.58 -10.89
N TYR A 117 20.68 12.57 -10.12
CA TYR A 117 19.31 11.99 -10.23
C TYR A 117 18.33 12.46 -9.15
N GLU A 118 18.55 13.64 -8.55
CA GLU A 118 17.58 14.21 -7.62
C GLU A 118 16.37 14.72 -8.42
N LEU A 119 15.16 14.27 -8.09
CA LEU A 119 13.97 14.81 -8.72
C LEU A 119 13.57 16.13 -8.05
N LEU A 120 13.90 17.23 -8.72
CA LEU A 120 13.65 18.60 -8.32
C LEU A 120 12.50 19.18 -9.14
N GLU A 121 12.05 20.37 -8.76
CA GLU A 121 11.01 21.09 -9.51
C GLU A 121 11.36 21.21 -11.00
N GLY A 122 10.44 20.77 -11.86
CA GLY A 122 10.58 20.76 -13.31
C GLY A 122 11.19 19.47 -13.89
N THR A 123 11.79 18.59 -13.08
CA THR A 123 12.41 17.36 -13.58
C THR A 123 11.39 16.22 -13.70
N GLU A 124 11.73 15.23 -14.53
CA GLU A 124 10.95 14.02 -14.71
C GLU A 124 11.81 12.77 -14.71
N TRP A 125 11.21 11.67 -14.25
CA TRP A 125 11.71 10.32 -14.36
C TRP A 125 10.73 9.50 -15.19
N VAL A 126 11.25 8.70 -16.12
CA VAL A 126 10.46 7.82 -16.98
C VAL A 126 11.07 6.43 -16.93
N ASN A 127 10.21 5.43 -16.76
CA ASN A 127 10.59 4.03 -16.84
C ASN A 127 9.70 3.28 -17.82
N PHE A 128 10.33 2.49 -18.68
CA PHE A 128 9.65 1.67 -19.68
C PHE A 128 9.36 0.28 -19.12
N LEU A 129 8.10 -0.12 -19.19
CA LEU A 129 7.62 -1.45 -18.77
C LEU A 129 7.62 -2.44 -19.94
N GLY A 130 7.90 -1.96 -21.16
CA GLY A 130 7.94 -2.75 -22.39
C GLY A 130 6.73 -2.52 -23.28
N PHE A 131 6.36 -3.54 -24.03
CA PHE A 131 5.26 -3.51 -25.00
C PHE A 131 4.23 -4.57 -24.64
N ASP A 132 2.96 -4.26 -24.89
CA ASP A 132 1.94 -5.30 -24.92
C ASP A 132 1.91 -6.05 -26.26
N SER A 133 1.04 -7.06 -26.35
CA SER A 133 0.84 -7.86 -27.57
C SER A 133 0.32 -7.06 -28.77
N GLU A 134 -0.19 -5.85 -28.55
CA GLU A 134 -0.70 -4.92 -29.56
C GLU A 134 0.33 -3.84 -29.94
N ASN A 135 1.59 -4.01 -29.51
CA ASN A 135 2.69 -3.06 -29.68
C ASN A 135 2.44 -1.68 -29.02
N LYS A 136 1.54 -1.60 -28.03
CA LYS A 136 1.37 -0.39 -27.24
C LYS A 136 2.47 -0.32 -26.19
N TYR A 137 3.13 0.83 -26.14
CA TYR A 137 4.17 1.13 -25.16
C TYR A 137 3.57 1.25 -23.76
N GLN A 138 4.16 0.54 -22.79
CA GLN A 138 3.85 0.71 -21.38
C GLN A 138 4.98 1.44 -20.65
N TYR A 139 4.63 2.45 -19.85
CA TYR A 139 5.60 3.26 -19.11
C TYR A 139 4.98 3.84 -17.83
N ILE A 140 5.87 4.27 -16.93
CA ILE A 140 5.58 5.12 -15.78
C ILE A 140 6.37 6.40 -15.97
N ARG A 141 5.72 7.55 -15.79
CA ARG A 141 6.34 8.88 -15.78
C ARG A 141 5.98 9.58 -14.48
N ILE A 142 6.99 10.11 -13.80
CA ILE A 142 6.86 10.88 -12.57
C ILE A 142 7.53 12.23 -12.83
N ARG A 143 6.76 13.31 -12.72
CA ARG A 143 7.25 14.67 -12.90
C ARG A 143 7.01 15.50 -11.66
N VAL A 144 8.00 16.24 -11.22
CA VAL A 144 7.85 17.16 -10.09
C VAL A 144 7.40 18.50 -10.64
N GLU A 145 6.14 18.85 -10.39
CA GLU A 145 5.54 20.10 -10.90
C GLU A 145 5.95 21.29 -10.04
N ARG A 146 6.03 21.12 -8.71
CA ARG A 146 6.35 22.20 -7.77
C ARG A 146 6.95 21.66 -6.48
N ILE A 147 7.92 22.36 -5.90
CA ILE A 147 8.40 22.12 -4.53
C ILE A 147 8.21 23.38 -3.68
N ASN A 148 7.49 23.26 -2.57
CA ASN A 148 7.40 24.32 -1.56
C ASN A 148 8.17 23.92 -0.29
N ARG A 149 9.42 24.37 -0.20
CA ARG A 149 10.32 24.06 0.92
C ARG A 149 9.82 24.59 2.26
N ARG A 150 9.19 25.77 2.28
CA ARG A 150 8.69 26.39 3.52
C ARG A 150 7.48 25.66 4.10
N ALA A 151 6.62 25.16 3.21
CA ALA A 151 5.42 24.42 3.59
C ALA A 151 5.61 22.90 3.57
N HIS A 152 6.84 22.41 3.35
CA HIS A 152 7.20 20.99 3.34
C HIS A 152 6.31 20.12 2.43
N TYR A 153 6.01 20.58 1.22
CA TYR A 153 5.27 19.76 0.24
C TYR A 153 5.87 19.84 -1.17
N ALA A 154 5.57 18.82 -1.98
CA ALA A 154 5.83 18.78 -3.42
C ALA A 154 4.58 18.34 -4.17
N ASP A 155 4.25 19.00 -5.28
CA ASP A 155 3.20 18.56 -6.20
C ASP A 155 3.87 17.71 -7.28
N VAL A 156 3.49 16.44 -7.38
CA VAL A 156 4.11 15.43 -8.24
C VAL A 156 3.07 14.83 -9.15
N ARG A 157 3.24 15.00 -10.46
CA ARG A 157 2.38 14.40 -11.48
C ARG A 157 2.88 13.00 -11.79
N ILE A 158 1.99 12.02 -11.67
CA ILE A 158 2.27 10.62 -11.98
C ILE A 158 1.38 10.20 -13.15
N ILE A 159 1.98 9.57 -14.14
CA ILE A 159 1.32 8.97 -15.30
C ILE A 159 1.79 7.52 -15.36
N SER A 160 0.86 6.57 -15.37
CA SER A 160 1.15 5.16 -15.57
C SER A 160 0.26 4.60 -16.65
N THR A 161 0.84 3.90 -17.62
CA THR A 161 0.06 3.15 -18.61
C THR A 161 0.06 1.65 -18.30
N PHE A 162 0.46 1.28 -17.08
CA PHE A 162 0.43 -0.10 -16.60
C PHE A 162 -0.97 -0.68 -16.76
N ASN A 163 -1.07 -1.83 -17.41
CA ASN A 163 -2.32 -2.57 -17.55
C ASN A 163 -2.10 -4.02 -17.10
N PRO A 164 -2.67 -4.45 -15.97
CA PRO A 164 -2.45 -5.79 -15.46
C PRO A 164 -3.05 -6.89 -16.36
N VAL A 165 -4.06 -6.56 -17.15
CA VAL A 165 -4.82 -7.50 -18.00
C VAL A 165 -4.18 -7.66 -19.39
N ALA A 166 -3.35 -6.71 -19.82
CA ALA A 166 -2.73 -6.74 -21.15
C ALA A 166 -1.69 -7.86 -21.25
N CYS A 167 -1.70 -8.61 -22.35
CA CYS A 167 -0.65 -9.58 -22.66
C CYS A 167 0.67 -8.90 -23.01
N ARG A 168 1.80 -9.50 -22.62
CA ARG A 168 3.13 -8.98 -22.97
C ARG A 168 3.44 -9.25 -24.44
N SER A 169 4.41 -8.53 -25.01
CA SER A 169 4.80 -8.65 -26.42
C SER A 169 5.23 -10.06 -26.86
N PHE A 170 5.77 -10.87 -25.93
CA PHE A 170 6.15 -12.26 -26.16
C PHE A 170 5.02 -13.27 -25.89
N GLU A 171 3.82 -12.80 -25.55
CA GLU A 171 2.61 -13.60 -25.38
C GLU A 171 1.66 -13.39 -26.57
N GLN A 172 0.62 -14.23 -26.63
CA GLN A 172 -0.49 -14.13 -27.57
C GLN A 172 -1.80 -14.23 -26.79
N LYS A 173 -2.79 -13.43 -27.21
CA LYS A 173 -4.17 -13.55 -26.71
C LYS A 173 -4.80 -14.82 -27.29
N LYS A 174 -5.20 -15.75 -26.43
CA LYS A 174 -6.05 -16.91 -26.78
C LYS A 174 -7.45 -16.65 -26.26
N LEU A 175 -8.41 -16.51 -27.18
CA LEU A 175 -9.83 -16.42 -26.83
C LEU A 175 -10.30 -17.78 -26.33
N LEU A 176 -11.11 -17.78 -25.28
CA LEU A 176 -11.72 -19.00 -24.75
C LEU A 176 -12.95 -19.38 -25.58
N GLY A 177 -13.11 -20.67 -25.89
CA GLY A 177 -14.24 -21.16 -26.68
C GLY A 177 -15.57 -21.20 -25.90
N ASP A 178 -16.69 -21.34 -26.61
CA ASP A 178 -18.05 -21.31 -26.04
C ASP A 178 -18.30 -22.36 -24.93
N GLN A 179 -17.54 -23.46 -24.88
CA GLN A 179 -17.64 -24.46 -23.81
C GLN A 179 -16.85 -24.08 -22.54
N GLU A 180 -15.74 -23.35 -22.68
CA GLU A 180 -14.93 -22.86 -21.57
C GLU A 180 -15.58 -21.64 -20.90
N GLN A 181 -16.35 -20.87 -21.66
CA GLN A 181 -17.18 -19.75 -21.18
C GLN A 181 -18.43 -20.19 -20.37
N ARG A 182 -18.83 -21.48 -20.42
CA ARG A 182 -19.98 -22.02 -19.68
C ARG A 182 -19.69 -22.39 -18.23
N SER A 183 -18.43 -22.23 -17.79
CA SER A 183 -18.09 -22.28 -16.36
C SER A 183 -18.75 -21.07 -15.66
N PRO A 184 -19.19 -21.17 -14.39
CA PRO A 184 -20.02 -20.13 -13.76
C PRO A 184 -19.36 -18.75 -13.60
N ASP A 185 -18.07 -18.63 -13.93
CA ASP A 185 -17.27 -17.40 -13.80
C ASP A 185 -17.14 -16.67 -15.14
N LEU A 186 -18.10 -15.78 -15.42
CA LEU A 186 -18.26 -14.95 -16.64
C LEU A 186 -17.13 -13.95 -16.96
N ASP A 187 -16.03 -13.90 -16.21
CA ASP A 187 -15.14 -12.72 -16.19
C ASP A 187 -13.84 -12.83 -17.01
N VAL A 188 -13.51 -14.00 -17.57
CA VAL A 188 -12.28 -14.16 -18.37
C VAL A 188 -12.60 -14.32 -19.85
N GLN A 189 -12.34 -13.28 -20.65
CA GLN A 189 -12.60 -13.29 -22.10
C GLN A 189 -11.46 -13.93 -22.92
N TYR A 190 -10.23 -13.78 -22.44
CA TYR A 190 -9.02 -14.31 -23.09
C TYR A 190 -7.96 -14.61 -22.05
N ILE A 191 -7.02 -15.49 -22.38
CA ILE A 191 -5.80 -15.72 -21.60
C ILE A 191 -4.55 -15.29 -22.40
N CYS A 192 -3.51 -14.90 -21.67
CA CYS A 192 -2.20 -14.63 -22.26
C CYS A 192 -1.33 -15.88 -22.26
N VAL A 193 -1.08 -16.41 -23.46
CA VAL A 193 -0.31 -17.64 -23.68
C VAL A 193 1.10 -17.27 -24.16
N PRO A 194 2.17 -17.80 -23.56
CA PRO A 194 3.51 -17.63 -24.10
C PRO A 194 3.60 -18.15 -25.54
N ARG A 195 4.28 -17.41 -26.43
CA ARG A 195 4.48 -17.87 -27.82
C ARG A 195 5.34 -19.14 -27.91
N SER A 196 6.22 -19.34 -26.92
CA SER A 196 6.89 -20.62 -26.69
C SER A 196 5.91 -21.57 -26.01
N HIS A 197 5.12 -22.33 -26.79
CA HIS A 197 4.17 -23.39 -26.41
C HIS A 197 3.93 -23.60 -24.89
N SER A 198 2.69 -23.41 -24.41
CA SER A 198 2.30 -23.87 -23.07
C SER A 198 1.08 -24.80 -23.13
N ASN A 199 1.20 -25.99 -22.55
CA ASN A 199 0.11 -26.95 -22.33
C ASN A 199 -0.55 -26.76 -20.95
N GLU A 200 -0.50 -25.55 -20.37
CA GLU A 200 -0.95 -25.25 -19.00
C GLU A 200 -2.11 -24.25 -18.97
N ASP A 201 -3.16 -24.52 -19.75
CA ASP A 201 -4.31 -23.61 -19.88
C ASP A 201 -4.96 -23.29 -18.52
N ASP A 202 -5.09 -24.27 -17.59
CA ASP A 202 -5.68 -24.06 -16.26
C ASP A 202 -4.87 -23.08 -15.37
N PHE A 203 -3.55 -23.19 -15.38
CA PHE A 203 -2.68 -22.27 -14.63
C PHE A 203 -2.76 -20.86 -15.20
N LEU A 204 -2.74 -20.72 -16.53
CA LEU A 204 -2.89 -19.43 -17.20
C LEU A 204 -4.26 -18.81 -16.97
N MET A 205 -5.31 -19.61 -16.89
CA MET A 205 -6.65 -19.19 -16.50
C MET A 205 -6.66 -18.57 -15.10
N GLN A 206 -6.10 -19.25 -14.09
CA GLN A 206 -6.01 -18.71 -12.73
C GLN A 206 -5.19 -17.42 -12.68
N LYS A 207 -4.08 -17.38 -13.42
CA LYS A 207 -3.23 -16.19 -13.53
C LYS A 207 -3.98 -15.02 -14.13
N GLN A 208 -4.76 -15.27 -15.17
CA GLN A 208 -5.58 -14.24 -15.81
C GLN A 208 -6.70 -13.74 -14.90
N ARG A 209 -7.35 -14.61 -14.12
CA ARG A 209 -8.34 -14.20 -13.11
C ARG A 209 -7.75 -13.21 -12.11
N LYS A 210 -6.56 -13.50 -11.58
CA LYS A 210 -5.83 -12.58 -10.67
C LYS A 210 -5.50 -11.25 -11.33
N ARG A 211 -5.17 -11.24 -12.63
CA ARG A 211 -4.90 -10.01 -13.39
C ARG A 211 -6.16 -9.16 -13.61
N ASN A 212 -7.30 -9.79 -13.90
CA ASN A 212 -8.57 -9.09 -14.06
C ASN A 212 -8.98 -8.40 -12.74
N ARG A 213 -8.80 -9.11 -11.63
CA ARG A 213 -9.09 -8.63 -10.28
C ARG A 213 -7.93 -7.90 -9.60
N PHE A 214 -6.89 -7.52 -10.34
CA PHE A 214 -5.62 -7.01 -9.77
C PHE A 214 -5.83 -5.86 -8.77
N TYR A 215 -6.68 -4.88 -9.10
CA TYR A 215 -6.97 -3.75 -8.19
C TYR A 215 -8.08 -4.06 -7.18
N GLU A 216 -9.00 -4.96 -7.50
CA GLU A 216 -10.12 -5.35 -6.64
C GLU A 216 -9.65 -6.18 -5.44
N ASP A 217 -8.70 -7.08 -5.67
CA ASP A 217 -8.12 -7.94 -4.64
C ASP A 217 -7.19 -7.17 -3.68
N LEU A 218 -6.80 -5.94 -4.03
CA LEU A 218 -5.97 -5.06 -3.20
C LEU A 218 -6.78 -4.30 -2.15
N GLN A 219 -7.60 -5.01 -1.37
CA GLN A 219 -8.35 -4.40 -0.26
C GLN A 219 -7.42 -3.67 0.71
N THR A 220 -6.31 -4.31 1.04
CA THR A 220 -5.14 -3.74 1.70
C THR A 220 -3.95 -3.81 0.75
N TYR A 221 -2.97 -2.93 0.95
CA TYR A 221 -1.85 -2.79 0.03
C TYR A 221 -0.60 -2.29 0.74
N GLY A 222 0.52 -2.31 0.01
CA GLY A 222 1.83 -2.00 0.56
C GLY A 222 2.48 -3.20 1.23
N MET A 223 3.62 -2.93 1.84
CA MET A 223 4.39 -3.96 2.54
C MET A 223 3.72 -4.36 3.86
N ASN A 224 2.81 -3.51 4.36
CA ASN A 224 2.00 -3.75 5.55
C ASN A 224 0.53 -4.12 5.18
N ALA A 225 0.39 -5.10 4.29
CA ALA A 225 -0.89 -5.60 3.82
C ALA A 225 -1.36 -6.84 4.59
N CYS A 226 -2.69 -6.97 4.71
CA CYS A 226 -3.33 -8.15 5.27
C CYS A 226 -3.26 -9.34 4.31
N ALA A 227 -3.36 -10.55 4.88
CA ALA A 227 -3.54 -11.77 4.12
C ALA A 227 -4.83 -11.72 3.28
N ASP A 228 -4.91 -12.59 2.27
CA ASP A 228 -6.09 -12.64 1.39
C ASP A 228 -7.38 -12.79 2.21
N SER A 229 -8.46 -12.08 1.82
CA SER A 229 -9.76 -11.99 2.51
C SER A 229 -9.81 -11.24 3.85
N LYS A 230 -8.69 -10.72 4.34
CA LYS A 230 -8.63 -9.85 5.54
C LYS A 230 -8.49 -8.38 5.15
N VAL A 231 -8.91 -7.50 6.06
CA VAL A 231 -8.81 -6.04 5.92
C VAL A 231 -8.21 -5.40 7.15
N TRP A 232 -7.67 -4.19 7.00
CA TRP A 232 -7.26 -3.39 8.16
C TRP A 232 -8.49 -3.08 9.03
N ARG A 233 -8.32 -3.28 10.32
CA ARG A 233 -9.29 -3.01 11.37
C ARG A 233 -9.58 -1.52 11.46
N ALA A 234 -8.54 -0.71 11.28
CA ALA A 234 -8.63 0.73 11.08
C ALA A 234 -9.44 1.46 12.18
N ILE A 235 -9.23 1.10 13.46
CA ILE A 235 -9.73 1.88 14.60
C ILE A 235 -9.24 3.32 14.52
N ASP A 236 -7.98 3.51 14.12
CA ASP A 236 -7.44 4.78 13.68
C ASP A 236 -6.60 4.60 12.40
N GLN A 237 -6.01 5.69 11.90
CA GLN A 237 -5.19 5.69 10.69
C GLN A 237 -3.88 4.88 10.80
N TYR A 238 -3.46 4.44 12.00
CA TYR A 238 -2.28 3.62 12.25
C TYR A 238 -2.62 2.20 12.75
N ASP A 239 -3.89 1.86 12.90
CA ASP A 239 -4.35 0.54 13.33
C ASP A 239 -4.34 -0.46 12.17
N TYR A 240 -3.15 -0.99 11.90
CA TYR A 240 -2.90 -1.98 10.85
C TYR A 240 -3.31 -3.41 11.21
N VAL A 241 -4.04 -3.62 12.31
CA VAL A 241 -4.51 -4.95 12.71
C VAL A 241 -5.42 -5.56 11.64
N CYS A 242 -5.22 -6.81 11.26
CA CYS A 242 -5.95 -7.46 10.18
C CYS A 242 -7.08 -8.33 10.72
N VAL A 243 -8.30 -8.04 10.26
CA VAL A 243 -9.54 -8.68 10.70
C VAL A 243 -10.40 -9.09 9.50
N ASP A 244 -11.47 -9.85 9.73
CA ASP A 244 -12.46 -10.14 8.69
C ASP A 244 -13.28 -8.89 8.36
N GLN A 245 -13.80 -8.81 7.12
CA GLN A 245 -14.55 -7.63 6.66
C GLN A 245 -15.76 -7.28 7.55
N GLN A 246 -16.45 -8.28 8.09
CA GLN A 246 -17.58 -8.08 9.00
C GLN A 246 -17.16 -7.40 10.31
N ARG A 247 -15.90 -7.54 10.71
CA ARG A 247 -15.43 -6.98 11.97
C ARG A 247 -15.36 -5.46 11.95
N VAL A 248 -15.13 -4.87 10.77
CA VAL A 248 -15.06 -3.41 10.58
C VAL A 248 -16.38 -2.74 10.96
N SER A 249 -17.53 -3.35 10.64
CA SER A 249 -18.83 -2.77 11.02
C SER A 249 -19.06 -2.80 12.52
N THR A 250 -18.65 -3.87 13.23
CA THR A 250 -18.74 -3.92 14.69
C THR A 250 -17.93 -2.80 15.36
N ILE A 251 -16.75 -2.50 14.84
CA ILE A 251 -15.90 -1.41 15.37
C ILE A 251 -16.52 -0.05 15.13
N GLN A 252 -17.14 0.15 13.97
CA GLN A 252 -17.88 1.37 13.65
C GLN A 252 -19.05 1.55 14.62
N GLU A 253 -19.84 0.49 14.84
CA GLU A 253 -20.94 0.48 15.81
C GLU A 253 -20.47 0.80 17.23
N ASP A 254 -19.32 0.25 17.67
CA ASP A 254 -18.76 0.57 18.98
C ASP A 254 -18.34 2.03 19.12
N ASN A 255 -17.76 2.61 18.07
CA ASN A 255 -17.40 4.03 18.06
C ASN A 255 -18.64 4.93 18.08
N GLU A 256 -19.71 4.55 17.37
CA GLU A 256 -20.99 5.28 17.37
C GLU A 256 -21.71 5.20 18.71
N LEU A 257 -21.61 4.06 19.40
CA LEU A 257 -22.25 3.84 20.69
C LEU A 257 -21.45 4.39 21.88
N ASP A 258 -20.19 4.81 21.68
CA ASP A 258 -19.30 5.31 22.73
C ASP A 258 -19.95 6.40 23.59
N GLU A 259 -20.52 7.42 22.96
CA GLU A 259 -21.14 8.56 23.67
C GLU A 259 -22.29 8.11 24.59
N PHE A 260 -23.05 7.09 24.17
CA PHE A 260 -24.16 6.53 24.95
C PHE A 260 -23.71 5.56 26.04
N ARG A 261 -22.41 5.21 26.09
CA ARG A 261 -21.81 4.31 27.07
C ARG A 261 -20.93 5.05 28.08
N ARG A 262 -20.89 6.38 28.02
CA ARG A 262 -20.12 7.25 28.93
C ARG A 262 -20.98 7.91 30.01
N THR A 263 -20.38 8.12 31.18
CA THR A 263 -20.92 8.96 32.25
C THR A 263 -20.73 10.44 31.90
N THR A 264 -21.32 11.33 32.70
CA THR A 264 -21.08 12.78 32.60
C THR A 264 -19.62 13.17 32.83
N ASP A 265 -18.85 12.33 33.53
CA ASP A 265 -17.42 12.53 33.81
C ASP A 265 -16.53 11.92 32.72
N ASN A 266 -17.13 11.47 31.60
CA ASN A 266 -16.47 10.85 30.45
C ASN A 266 -15.85 9.46 30.73
N ASP A 267 -16.18 8.84 31.86
CA ASP A 267 -15.82 7.45 32.19
C ASP A 267 -16.80 6.45 31.56
N CYS A 268 -16.40 5.20 31.39
CA CYS A 268 -17.33 4.16 30.93
C CYS A 268 -18.36 3.81 32.00
N MET A 269 -19.65 3.86 31.65
CA MET A 269 -20.74 3.44 32.52
C MET A 269 -20.70 1.93 32.74
N SER A 270 -21.02 1.48 33.96
CA SER A 270 -21.20 0.04 34.20
C SER A 270 -22.33 -0.52 33.32
N PRO A 271 -22.15 -1.66 32.62
CA PRO A 271 -21.05 -2.63 32.73
C PRO A 271 -19.91 -2.46 31.68
N PHE A 272 -19.87 -1.35 30.96
CA PHE A 272 -18.88 -1.09 29.92
C PHE A 272 -17.50 -0.76 30.49
N VAL A 273 -16.49 -1.00 29.66
CA VAL A 273 -15.08 -0.79 29.97
C VAL A 273 -14.39 -0.13 28.78
N SER A 274 -13.25 0.52 29.01
CA SER A 274 -12.42 1.05 27.92
C SER A 274 -11.87 -0.10 27.05
N ARG A 275 -12.06 0.03 25.74
CA ARG A 275 -11.65 -0.92 24.71
C ARG A 275 -10.15 -1.19 24.75
N GLY A 276 -9.34 -0.13 24.84
CA GLY A 276 -7.91 -0.25 25.03
C GLY A 276 -7.20 -1.02 23.93
N ALA A 277 -7.57 -0.82 22.66
CA ALA A 277 -6.89 -1.42 21.51
C ALA A 277 -5.42 -0.98 21.40
N PHE A 278 -5.13 0.26 21.81
CA PHE A 278 -3.80 0.84 21.93
C PHE A 278 -3.80 1.91 23.02
N ILE A 279 -2.62 2.48 23.31
CA ILE A 279 -2.48 3.54 24.31
C ILE A 279 -3.30 4.77 23.87
N GLY A 280 -4.30 5.14 24.68
CA GLY A 280 -5.19 6.27 24.42
C GLY A 280 -6.51 5.91 23.72
N ASP A 281 -6.74 4.64 23.39
CA ASP A 281 -8.07 4.18 22.94
C ASP A 281 -8.99 3.99 24.15
N GLU A 282 -9.91 4.94 24.34
CA GLU A 282 -10.81 5.00 25.50
C GLU A 282 -12.26 4.68 25.15
N VAL A 283 -12.55 4.19 23.94
CA VAL A 283 -13.93 3.87 23.51
C VAL A 283 -14.54 2.84 24.45
N CYS A 284 -15.76 3.10 24.93
CA CYS A 284 -16.46 2.25 25.88
C CYS A 284 -17.15 1.08 25.18
N VAL A 285 -16.79 -0.14 25.55
CA VAL A 285 -17.26 -1.41 24.96
C VAL A 285 -17.59 -2.44 26.04
N SER A 286 -18.15 -3.59 25.66
CA SER A 286 -18.35 -4.71 26.60
C SER A 286 -17.01 -5.35 26.99
N GLU A 287 -16.99 -6.08 28.11
CA GLU A 287 -15.77 -6.82 28.50
C GLU A 287 -15.41 -7.92 27.49
N GLU A 288 -16.41 -8.53 26.85
CA GLU A 288 -16.21 -9.51 25.77
C GLU A 288 -15.52 -8.87 24.56
N GLU A 289 -16.00 -7.70 24.13
CA GLU A 289 -15.40 -6.94 23.02
C GLU A 289 -13.95 -6.55 23.32
N ARG A 290 -13.68 -6.10 24.56
CA ARG A 290 -12.31 -5.82 25.01
C ARG A 290 -11.41 -7.06 24.93
N GLN A 291 -11.91 -8.24 25.27
CA GLN A 291 -11.15 -9.49 25.15
C GLN A 291 -10.88 -9.85 23.69
N GLN A 292 -11.86 -9.66 22.81
CA GLN A 292 -11.72 -9.88 21.37
C GLN A 292 -10.66 -8.95 20.75
N ILE A 293 -10.66 -7.67 21.10
CA ILE A 293 -9.64 -6.69 20.64
C ILE A 293 -8.22 -7.11 21.07
N LYS A 294 -8.07 -7.61 22.31
CA LYS A 294 -6.77 -8.13 22.79
C LYS A 294 -6.31 -9.34 22.00
N LEU A 295 -7.24 -10.25 21.66
CA LEU A 295 -6.94 -11.43 20.86
C LEU A 295 -6.49 -11.03 19.44
N GLU A 296 -7.19 -10.10 18.80
CA GLU A 296 -6.82 -9.58 17.48
C GLU A 296 -5.40 -8.98 17.47
N ASN A 297 -5.08 -8.16 18.47
CA ASN A 297 -3.76 -7.59 18.63
C ASN A 297 -2.68 -8.68 18.79
N ALA A 298 -2.96 -9.74 19.56
CA ALA A 298 -2.02 -10.85 19.77
C ALA A 298 -1.82 -11.70 18.50
N MET A 299 -2.88 -11.86 17.70
CA MET A 299 -2.89 -12.72 16.51
C MET A 299 -2.44 -12.00 15.23
N GLN A 300 -2.21 -10.69 15.30
CA GLN A 300 -1.91 -9.84 14.14
C GLN A 300 -0.82 -10.41 13.21
N HIS A 301 0.24 -10.97 13.79
CA HIS A 301 1.35 -11.54 13.03
C HIS A 301 0.93 -12.61 12.00
N SER A 302 -0.09 -13.40 12.33
CA SER A 302 -0.60 -14.48 11.48
C SER A 302 -1.56 -14.00 10.40
N ALA A 303 -2.13 -12.80 10.57
CA ALA A 303 -3.11 -12.21 9.66
C ALA A 303 -2.48 -11.27 8.62
N MET A 304 -1.17 -11.01 8.76
CA MET A 304 -0.37 -10.15 7.90
C MET A 304 0.28 -10.94 6.76
N ARG A 305 0.22 -10.41 5.53
CA ARG A 305 0.71 -11.11 4.33
C ARG A 305 2.23 -11.29 4.28
N TYR A 306 2.98 -10.32 4.79
CA TYR A 306 4.44 -10.25 4.66
C TYR A 306 5.17 -10.28 6.01
N TYR A 307 4.53 -10.79 7.06
CA TYR A 307 5.08 -10.74 8.43
C TYR A 307 6.40 -11.50 8.61
N ALA A 308 6.49 -12.73 8.11
CA ALA A 308 7.66 -13.59 8.32
C ALA A 308 8.92 -13.03 7.65
N PHE A 309 8.75 -12.37 6.50
CA PHE A 309 9.81 -11.85 5.66
C PHE A 309 10.68 -10.81 6.39
N PHE A 310 10.08 -9.76 6.91
CA PHE A 310 10.84 -8.63 7.45
C PHE A 310 11.24 -8.78 8.92
N ASN A 311 10.69 -9.77 9.62
CA ASN A 311 11.16 -10.15 10.97
C ASN A 311 12.31 -11.16 10.94
N GLY A 312 12.81 -11.51 9.74
CA GLY A 312 13.85 -12.54 9.58
C GLY A 312 13.41 -13.92 10.09
N GLN A 313 12.09 -14.16 10.13
CA GLN A 313 11.51 -15.44 10.51
C GLN A 313 11.39 -16.37 9.30
N ASP A 314 11.54 -15.83 8.09
CA ASP A 314 11.79 -16.62 6.91
C ASP A 314 13.08 -17.44 7.11
N SER A 315 12.97 -18.76 7.02
CA SER A 315 14.13 -19.62 6.97
C SER A 315 14.94 -19.28 5.71
N VAL A 316 16.15 -18.78 5.88
CA VAL A 316 17.17 -18.83 4.81
C VAL A 316 17.31 -20.30 4.48
N GLY A 317 16.96 -20.67 3.24
CA GLY A 317 16.65 -22.05 2.85
C GLY A 317 17.70 -23.09 3.27
N ALA A 318 17.22 -24.32 3.45
CA ALA A 318 18.02 -25.53 3.33
C ALA A 318 18.45 -25.75 1.88
#